data_AF-A0A1Q3HL51-F1
#
_entry.id   AF-A0A1Q3HL51-F1
#
_cell.length_a   1.000
_cell.length_b   1.000
_cell.length_c   1.000
_cell.angle_alpha   90.00
_cell.angle_beta   90.00
_cell.angle_gamma   90.00
#
_symmetry.space_group_name_H-M   'P 1'
#
loop_
_entity.id
_entity.type
_entity.pdbx_description
1 polymer ?
#
loop_
_entity_poly.entity_id
_entity_poly.type
_entity_poly.pdbx_seq_one_letter_code
_entity_poly.pdbx_strand_id
1 'polypeptide(L)'
;MAPVRLLLPASVLLLCVSSSCATTGGVSLRPDGSPGPEACPEKALETMRRLGLSVGDSSDVELDVNQTDASPITLYDGPVESMLNSPLGTLPAVTRLYGRVWTGGQQVVIRYYEVHPPDEEPIPICAVARLARGQLRKKPESKPGTAILEFSSAGLYIVNSFR
;
A
#
# COMPACT_ATOMS: atom_id res chain seq x y z
N MET A 1 34.44 16.05 71.23
CA MET A 1 34.07 14.61 71.27
C MET A 1 32.57 14.55 71.46
N ALA A 2 31.70 14.07 70.58
CA ALA A 2 31.78 13.37 69.30
C ALA A 2 30.48 13.65 68.51
N PRO A 3 30.47 13.57 67.16
CA PRO A 3 29.23 13.39 66.40
C PRO A 3 29.06 11.90 66.04
N VAL A 4 27.85 11.39 66.25
CA VAL A 4 27.38 10.01 66.01
C VAL A 4 25.95 10.23 65.50
N ARG A 5 25.42 9.66 64.42
CA ARG A 5 25.84 8.64 63.45
C ARG A 5 25.00 8.87 62.19
N LEU A 6 25.57 8.52 61.03
CA LEU A 6 24.87 8.29 59.76
C LEU A 6 23.67 7.34 59.96
N LEU A 7 22.55 7.64 59.29
CA LEU A 7 21.51 6.68 58.92
C LEU A 7 21.13 6.89 57.44
N LEU A 8 21.36 5.82 56.67
CA LEU A 8 20.95 5.49 55.28
C LEU A 8 19.41 5.44 55.10
N PRO A 9 18.81 4.99 53.95
CA PRO A 9 19.27 4.78 52.55
C PRO A 9 18.25 5.33 51.51
N ALA A 10 18.51 5.18 50.21
CA ALA A 10 17.57 4.56 49.24
C ALA A 10 18.04 4.84 47.80
N SER A 11 18.83 3.92 47.26
CA SER A 11 19.19 3.89 45.85
C SER A 11 17.94 3.74 44.99
N VAL A 12 17.65 4.76 44.19
CA VAL A 12 16.57 4.75 43.19
C VAL A 12 17.01 3.84 42.04
N LEU A 13 16.60 2.57 42.09
CA LEU A 13 16.67 1.66 40.94
C LEU A 13 15.52 2.00 39.98
N LEU A 14 15.81 2.87 39.00
CA LEU A 14 14.92 3.13 37.87
C LEU A 14 14.87 1.87 36.98
N LEU A 15 13.85 1.03 37.17
CA LEU A 15 13.52 -0.06 36.27
C LEU A 15 12.85 0.52 35.02
N CYS A 16 13.66 0.80 34.00
CA CYS A 16 13.17 1.09 32.66
C CYS A 16 12.54 -0.18 32.07
N VAL A 17 11.23 -0.34 32.26
CA VAL A 17 10.45 -1.34 31.53
C VAL A 17 10.35 -0.88 30.08
N SER A 18 11.23 -1.43 29.23
CA SER A 18 11.14 -1.26 27.79
C SER A 18 9.88 -1.95 27.29
N SER A 19 8.81 -1.17 27.06
CA SER A 19 7.66 -1.61 26.28
C SER A 19 8.09 -1.81 24.83
N SER A 20 8.52 -3.02 24.50
CA SER A 20 8.65 -3.45 23.11
C SER A 20 7.24 -3.61 22.54
N CYS A 21 6.72 -2.56 21.91
CA CYS A 21 5.62 -2.73 20.96
C CYS A 21 6.16 -3.58 19.81
N ALA A 22 5.75 -4.84 19.75
CA ALA A 22 5.89 -5.66 18.56
C ALA A 22 5.10 -4.97 17.44
N THR A 23 5.80 -4.29 16.54
CA THR A 23 5.20 -3.76 15.31
C THR A 23 4.92 -4.93 14.38
N THR A 24 3.67 -5.39 14.37
CA THR A 24 3.13 -6.10 13.22
C THR A 24 3.34 -5.20 11.99
N GLY A 25 3.99 -5.74 10.96
CA GLY A 25 4.53 -5.00 9.81
C GLY A 25 3.52 -4.08 9.12
N GLY A 26 3.50 -2.82 9.54
CA GLY A 26 2.68 -1.76 8.97
C GLY A 26 3.49 -0.84 8.08
N VAL A 27 2.92 -0.43 6.95
CA VAL A 27 3.49 0.60 6.07
C VAL A 27 3.58 1.92 6.84
N SER A 28 4.78 2.49 6.96
CA SER A 28 4.99 3.81 7.58
C SER A 28 4.21 4.87 6.81
N LEU A 29 3.48 5.74 7.49
CA LEU A 29 2.71 6.82 6.85
C LEU A 29 3.45 8.15 6.95
N ARG A 30 3.35 8.95 5.89
CA ARG A 30 3.78 10.36 5.89
C ARG A 30 2.79 11.22 6.70
N PRO A 31 3.15 12.46 7.07
CA PRO A 31 2.24 13.35 7.83
C PRO A 31 0.90 13.63 7.14
N ASP A 32 0.83 13.52 5.81
CA ASP A 32 -0.41 13.71 5.04
C ASP A 32 -1.30 12.45 4.98
N GLY A 33 -0.85 11.32 5.57
CA GLY A 33 -1.54 10.05 5.56
C GLY A 33 -1.23 9.16 4.34
N SER A 34 -0.41 9.63 3.39
CA SER A 34 0.07 8.80 2.28
C SER A 34 1.11 7.77 2.76
N PRO A 35 1.25 6.61 2.09
CA PRO A 35 2.22 5.60 2.51
C PRO A 35 3.64 6.01 2.12
N GLY A 36 4.56 5.89 3.07
CA GLY A 36 6.00 6.09 2.88
C GLY A 36 6.67 4.95 2.09
N PRO A 37 7.98 5.08 1.80
CA PRO A 37 8.70 4.10 1.00
C PRO A 37 8.70 2.70 1.61
N GLU A 38 8.71 1.69 0.76
CA GLU A 38 8.71 0.28 1.14
C GLU A 38 9.42 -0.55 0.07
N ALA A 39 10.33 -1.44 0.49
CA ALA A 39 11.01 -2.35 -0.44
C ALA A 39 10.03 -3.42 -0.94
N CYS A 40 10.13 -3.80 -2.21
CA CYS A 40 9.39 -4.95 -2.70
C CYS A 40 9.97 -6.23 -2.07
N PRO A 41 9.15 -7.15 -1.54
CA PRO A 41 9.64 -8.40 -0.95
C PRO A 41 10.44 -9.22 -1.97
N GLU A 42 11.50 -9.91 -1.52
CA GLU A 42 12.37 -10.70 -2.40
C GLU A 42 11.59 -11.76 -3.19
N LYS A 43 10.61 -12.41 -2.55
CA LYS A 43 9.73 -13.39 -3.21
C LYS A 43 8.95 -12.77 -4.38
N ALA A 44 8.49 -11.53 -4.24
CA ALA A 44 7.79 -10.83 -5.31
C ALA A 44 8.76 -10.46 -6.44
N LEU A 45 9.96 -9.96 -6.12
CA LEU A 45 11.00 -9.67 -7.12
C LEU A 45 11.41 -10.92 -7.91
N GLU A 46 11.60 -12.05 -7.24
CA GLU A 46 11.92 -13.32 -7.89
C GLU A 46 10.80 -13.81 -8.81
N THR A 47 9.57 -13.76 -8.31
CA THR A 47 8.37 -14.18 -9.07
C THR A 47 8.17 -13.30 -10.31
N MET A 48 8.24 -11.97 -10.15
CA MET A 48 8.16 -11.02 -11.26
C MET A 48 9.23 -11.31 -12.32
N ARG A 49 10.48 -11.58 -11.92
CA ARG A 49 11.55 -11.95 -12.86
C ARG A 49 11.24 -13.23 -13.63
N ARG A 50 10.71 -14.27 -12.96
CA ARG A 50 10.36 -15.55 -13.60
C ARG A 50 9.20 -15.40 -14.60
N LEU A 51 8.26 -14.50 -14.31
CA LEU A 51 7.13 -14.18 -15.20
C LEU A 51 7.49 -13.15 -16.28
N GLY A 52 8.72 -12.63 -16.29
CA GLY A 52 9.14 -11.60 -17.24
C GLY A 52 8.53 -10.22 -16.99
N LEU A 53 7.96 -9.97 -15.81
CA LEU A 53 7.40 -8.68 -15.41
C LEU A 53 8.53 -7.73 -14.99
N SER A 54 8.88 -6.80 -15.88
CA SER A 54 9.96 -5.84 -15.70
C SER A 54 9.48 -4.54 -15.06
N VAL A 55 10.36 -3.85 -14.34
CA VAL A 55 10.03 -2.53 -13.77
C VAL A 55 9.66 -1.55 -14.90
N GLY A 56 8.49 -0.94 -14.77
CA GLY A 56 7.95 -0.05 -15.80
C GLY A 56 6.98 -0.72 -16.76
N ASP A 57 6.89 -2.05 -16.79
CA ASP A 57 5.81 -2.75 -17.50
C ASP A 57 4.47 -2.27 -16.97
N SER A 58 3.51 -2.09 -17.88
CA SER A 58 2.23 -1.47 -17.56
C SER A 58 1.08 -2.05 -18.35
N SER A 59 -0.11 -1.89 -17.79
CA SER A 59 -1.39 -2.27 -18.40
C SER A 59 -2.50 -1.37 -17.86
N ASP A 60 -3.69 -1.46 -18.44
CA ASP A 60 -4.89 -0.79 -17.95
C ASP A 60 -5.57 -1.63 -16.85
N VAL A 61 -5.97 -0.96 -15.78
CA VAL A 61 -6.60 -1.58 -14.60
C VAL A 61 -7.89 -0.86 -14.23
N GLU A 62 -8.90 -1.66 -13.86
CA GLU A 62 -10.09 -1.21 -13.15
C GLU A 62 -9.79 -1.08 -11.66
N LEU A 63 -9.95 0.12 -11.10
CA LEU A 63 -9.51 0.44 -9.74
C LEU A 63 -10.30 -0.29 -8.65
N ASP A 64 -11.60 -0.48 -8.83
CA ASP A 64 -12.45 -1.27 -7.93
C ASP A 64 -13.45 -2.06 -8.77
N VAL A 65 -13.37 -3.37 -8.64
CA VAL A 65 -14.18 -4.32 -9.41
C VAL A 65 -15.69 -4.16 -9.16
N ASN A 66 -16.06 -3.63 -8.00
CA ASN A 66 -17.45 -3.37 -7.63
C ASN A 66 -18.01 -2.07 -8.25
N GLN A 67 -17.14 -1.28 -8.89
CA GLN A 67 -17.47 0.01 -9.50
C GLN A 67 -17.00 0.06 -10.97
N THR A 68 -17.01 -1.09 -11.65
CA THR A 68 -16.56 -1.22 -13.04
C THR A 68 -17.36 -0.30 -13.96
N ASP A 69 -16.67 0.45 -14.82
CA ASP A 69 -17.23 1.41 -15.78
C ASP A 69 -18.06 2.57 -15.15
N ALA A 70 -17.99 2.74 -13.82
CA ALA A 70 -18.68 3.82 -13.14
C ALA A 70 -17.90 5.14 -13.22
N SER A 71 -18.63 6.25 -13.25
CA SER A 71 -18.07 7.60 -13.29
C SER A 71 -19.05 8.57 -12.62
N PRO A 72 -18.71 9.16 -11.45
CA PRO A 72 -17.48 8.97 -10.68
C PRO A 72 -17.49 7.65 -9.88
N ILE A 73 -16.30 7.26 -9.37
CA ILE A 73 -16.16 6.20 -8.36
C ILE A 73 -15.78 6.78 -7.00
N THR A 74 -16.04 6.01 -5.93
CA THR A 74 -15.57 6.32 -4.58
C THR A 74 -14.67 5.20 -4.08
N LEU A 75 -13.39 5.48 -3.90
CA LEU A 75 -12.46 4.58 -3.22
C LEU A 75 -12.48 4.84 -1.71
N TYR A 76 -12.22 3.79 -0.94
CA TYR A 76 -12.15 3.81 0.51
C TYR A 76 -10.74 3.45 0.98
N ASP A 77 -10.29 4.04 2.08
CA ASP A 77 -9.04 3.61 2.73
C ASP A 77 -9.11 2.14 3.11
N GLY A 78 -8.07 1.37 2.74
CA GLY A 78 -7.99 -0.05 3.10
C GLY A 78 -7.88 -0.97 1.88
N PRO A 79 -8.24 -2.26 2.03
CA PRO A 79 -8.06 -3.26 0.99
C PRO A 79 -8.90 -2.93 -0.25
N VAL A 80 -8.36 -3.25 -1.42
CA VAL A 80 -9.07 -3.12 -2.69
C VAL A 80 -8.82 -4.35 -3.56
N GLU A 81 -9.86 -4.74 -4.29
CA GLU A 81 -9.77 -5.68 -5.39
C GLU A 81 -9.95 -4.90 -6.70
N SER A 82 -8.95 -5.02 -7.56
CA SER A 82 -8.90 -4.41 -8.89
C SER A 82 -8.87 -5.51 -9.95
N MET A 83 -8.99 -5.14 -11.22
CA MET A 83 -8.96 -6.10 -12.32
C MET A 83 -8.22 -5.55 -13.53
N LEU A 84 -7.37 -6.37 -14.16
CA LEU A 84 -6.76 -6.00 -15.44
C LEU A 84 -7.82 -5.87 -16.53
N ASN A 85 -7.88 -4.69 -17.16
CA ASN A 85 -8.69 -4.46 -18.35
C ASN A 85 -7.94 -4.87 -19.64
N SER A 86 -6.61 -4.96 -19.58
CA SER A 86 -5.75 -5.46 -20.65
C SER A 86 -4.67 -6.39 -20.09
N PRO A 87 -4.10 -7.32 -20.89
CA PRO A 87 -3.04 -8.20 -20.44
C PRO A 87 -1.80 -7.45 -19.93
N LEU A 88 -1.10 -8.02 -18.95
CA LEU A 88 0.20 -7.54 -18.45
C LEU A 88 1.23 -8.66 -18.55
N GLY A 89 2.08 -8.61 -19.57
CA GLY A 89 3.00 -9.72 -19.86
C GLY A 89 2.22 -11.01 -20.14
N THR A 90 2.45 -12.05 -19.34
CA THR A 90 1.71 -13.32 -19.42
C THR A 90 0.40 -13.32 -18.63
N LEU A 91 0.14 -12.29 -17.82
CA LEU A 91 -1.10 -12.18 -17.06
C LEU A 91 -2.22 -11.76 -18.02
N PRO A 92 -3.30 -12.55 -18.16
CA PRO A 92 -4.39 -12.21 -19.07
C PRO A 92 -5.15 -10.97 -18.58
N ALA A 93 -5.97 -10.40 -19.46
CA ALA A 93 -7.07 -9.55 -18.99
C ALA A 93 -7.92 -10.34 -17.99
N VAL A 94 -8.66 -9.64 -17.13
CA VAL A 94 -9.46 -10.18 -16.01
C VAL A 94 -8.70 -10.77 -14.82
N THR A 95 -7.36 -10.81 -14.84
CA THR A 95 -6.55 -11.09 -13.64
C THR A 95 -6.92 -10.11 -12.53
N ARG A 96 -7.28 -10.63 -11.35
CA ARG A 96 -7.57 -9.80 -10.17
C ARG A 96 -6.29 -9.31 -9.54
N LEU A 97 -6.31 -8.10 -9.01
CA LEU A 97 -5.20 -7.54 -8.24
C LEU A 97 -5.68 -7.21 -6.84
N TYR A 98 -4.92 -7.65 -5.85
CA TYR A 98 -5.19 -7.39 -4.45
C TYR A 98 -4.18 -6.41 -3.90
N GLY A 99 -4.70 -5.36 -3.27
CA GLY A 99 -3.91 -4.23 -2.87
C GLY A 99 -4.52 -3.45 -1.73
N ARG A 100 -3.96 -2.26 -1.53
CA ARG A 100 -4.42 -1.30 -0.53
C ARG A 100 -4.47 0.10 -1.12
N VAL A 101 -5.52 0.81 -0.76
CA VAL A 101 -5.77 2.22 -1.06
C VAL A 101 -5.40 3.05 0.15
N TRP A 102 -4.72 4.17 -0.12
CA TRP A 102 -4.57 5.29 0.79
C TRP A 102 -5.13 6.54 0.13
N THR A 103 -6.09 7.15 0.81
CA THR A 103 -6.80 8.37 0.45
C THR A 103 -6.25 9.58 1.21
N GLY A 104 -5.24 9.40 2.07
CA GLY A 104 -4.45 10.52 2.64
C GLY A 104 -3.79 11.37 1.54
N GLY A 105 -3.45 12.62 1.86
CA GLY A 105 -2.85 13.56 0.91
C GLY A 105 -3.83 14.08 -0.14
N GLN A 106 -3.33 14.60 -1.26
CA GLN A 106 -4.16 15.11 -2.38
C GLN A 106 -4.43 14.08 -3.47
N GLN A 107 -3.56 13.08 -3.59
CA GLN A 107 -3.65 12.02 -4.59
C GLN A 107 -3.86 10.69 -3.90
N VAL A 108 -4.72 9.86 -4.49
CA VAL A 108 -4.88 8.47 -4.05
C VAL A 108 -3.62 7.70 -4.39
N VAL A 109 -3.13 6.93 -3.42
CA VAL A 109 -2.05 5.96 -3.64
C VAL A 109 -2.65 4.56 -3.55
N ILE A 110 -2.38 3.73 -4.55
CA ILE A 110 -2.80 2.34 -4.57
C ILE A 110 -1.58 1.47 -4.83
N ARG A 111 -1.35 0.52 -3.93
CA ARG A 111 -0.28 -0.50 -4.06
C ARG A 111 -0.93 -1.85 -4.18
N TYR A 112 -0.51 -2.62 -5.16
CA TYR A 112 -0.89 -4.01 -5.35
C TYR A 112 0.28 -4.90 -4.95
N TYR A 113 -0.06 -5.95 -4.19
CA TYR A 113 0.89 -6.88 -3.60
C TYR A 113 0.73 -8.28 -4.19
N GLU A 114 -0.44 -8.61 -4.73
CA GLU A 114 -0.74 -9.92 -5.30
C GLU A 114 -1.62 -9.79 -6.54
N VAL A 115 -1.45 -10.73 -7.47
CA VAL A 115 -2.35 -10.94 -8.61
C VAL A 115 -2.84 -12.36 -8.65
N HIS A 116 -4.10 -12.54 -9.04
CA HIS A 116 -4.76 -13.82 -9.13
C HIS A 116 -5.25 -13.98 -10.57
N PRO A 117 -4.45 -14.61 -11.44
CA PRO A 117 -4.95 -15.02 -12.75
C PRO A 117 -6.11 -16.02 -12.60
N PRO A 118 -7.01 -16.09 -13.57
CA PRO A 118 -8.08 -17.10 -13.56
C PRO A 118 -7.50 -18.51 -13.41
N ASP A 119 -8.08 -19.30 -12.51
CA ASP A 119 -7.71 -20.70 -12.27
C ASP A 119 -6.24 -20.95 -11.85
N GLU A 120 -5.52 -19.90 -11.43
CA GLU A 120 -4.13 -19.98 -10.96
C GLU A 120 -4.00 -19.58 -9.48
N GLU A 121 -2.89 -19.98 -8.87
CA GLU A 121 -2.56 -19.57 -7.50
C GLU A 121 -2.25 -18.05 -7.42
N PRO A 122 -2.43 -17.43 -6.24
CA PRO A 122 -1.98 -16.06 -5.98
C PRO A 122 -0.49 -15.87 -6.25
N ILE A 123 -0.15 -14.87 -7.05
CA ILE A 123 1.21 -14.53 -7.45
C ILE A 123 1.60 -13.22 -6.75
N PRO A 124 2.64 -13.21 -5.90
CA PRO A 124 3.11 -11.98 -5.27
C PRO A 124 3.81 -11.08 -6.28
N ILE A 125 3.43 -9.80 -6.30
CA ILE A 125 4.01 -8.76 -7.16
C ILE A 125 4.19 -7.46 -6.38
N CYS A 126 4.82 -6.47 -7.01
CA CYS A 126 4.75 -5.09 -6.55
C CYS A 126 4.35 -4.21 -7.72
N ALA A 127 3.15 -3.61 -7.63
CA ALA A 127 2.66 -2.70 -8.64
C ALA A 127 1.91 -1.52 -8.02
N VAL A 128 1.78 -0.45 -8.78
CA VAL A 128 1.06 0.76 -8.37
C VAL A 128 0.11 1.22 -9.45
N ALA A 129 -1.05 1.73 -9.04
CA ALA A 129 -1.87 2.51 -9.95
C ALA A 129 -1.25 3.90 -10.14
N ARG A 130 -1.13 4.34 -11.40
CA ARG A 130 -0.70 5.68 -11.82
C ARG A 130 -1.52 6.11 -13.03
N LEU A 131 -1.34 7.35 -13.45
CA LEU A 131 -1.80 7.85 -14.76
C LEU A 131 -3.29 7.64 -15.09
N ALA A 132 -4.19 7.55 -14.10
CA ALA A 132 -5.60 7.81 -14.37
C ALA A 132 -5.73 9.21 -14.98
N ARG A 133 -6.71 9.44 -15.87
CA ARG A 133 -7.09 10.81 -16.25
C ARG A 133 -7.33 11.61 -14.97
N GLY A 134 -6.69 12.78 -14.82
CA GLY A 134 -6.69 13.53 -13.56
C GLY A 134 -5.67 13.10 -12.50
N GLN A 135 -4.70 12.24 -12.82
CA GLN A 135 -3.53 11.87 -11.99
C GLN A 135 -3.89 11.28 -10.62
N LEU A 136 -4.98 10.49 -10.54
CA LEU A 136 -5.53 9.96 -9.28
C LEU A 136 -5.80 11.05 -8.22
N ARG A 137 -6.01 12.29 -8.66
CA ARG A 137 -6.32 13.40 -7.77
C ARG A 137 -7.76 13.30 -7.31
N LYS A 138 -7.95 13.38 -5.99
CA LYS A 138 -9.27 13.36 -5.37
C LYS A 138 -10.06 14.61 -5.72
N LYS A 139 -11.37 14.49 -5.90
CA LYS A 139 -12.25 15.66 -5.96
C LYS A 139 -12.32 16.37 -4.60
N PRO A 140 -12.50 17.70 -4.57
CA PRO A 140 -12.56 18.48 -3.32
C PRO A 140 -13.61 18.01 -2.30
N GLU A 141 -14.72 17.45 -2.78
CA GLU A 141 -15.82 16.92 -1.96
C GLU A 141 -15.53 15.56 -1.31
N SER A 142 -14.34 14.97 -1.53
CA SER A 142 -13.93 13.71 -0.89
C SER A 142 -13.85 13.88 0.63
N LYS A 143 -14.45 12.94 1.36
CA LYS A 143 -14.46 12.96 2.83
C LYS A 143 -13.20 12.26 3.38
N PRO A 144 -12.82 12.49 4.65
CA PRO A 144 -11.75 11.71 5.28
C PRO A 144 -12.00 10.20 5.15
N GLY A 145 -10.97 9.45 4.76
CA GLY A 145 -11.05 8.00 4.53
C GLY A 145 -11.67 7.60 3.18
N THR A 146 -12.03 8.56 2.33
CA THR A 146 -12.56 8.31 0.98
C THR A 146 -11.91 9.18 -0.08
N ALA A 147 -12.01 8.74 -1.32
CA ALA A 147 -11.57 9.48 -2.48
C ALA A 147 -12.57 9.33 -3.62
N ILE A 148 -13.16 10.46 -4.02
CA ILE A 148 -13.98 10.52 -5.23
C ILE A 148 -13.04 10.76 -6.41
N LEU A 149 -13.04 9.84 -7.37
CA LEU A 149 -12.29 9.94 -8.62
C LEU A 149 -13.27 10.01 -9.78
N GLU A 150 -12.93 10.80 -10.81
CA GLU A 150 -13.76 10.92 -12.00
C GLU A 150 -13.82 9.61 -12.79
N PHE A 151 -12.70 8.89 -12.89
CA PHE A 151 -12.59 7.71 -13.72
C PHE A 151 -12.29 6.48 -12.87
N SER A 152 -12.90 5.35 -13.25
CA SER A 152 -12.72 4.06 -12.59
C SER A 152 -11.48 3.30 -13.03
N SER A 153 -10.81 3.74 -14.11
CA SER A 153 -9.62 3.09 -14.66
C SER A 153 -8.34 3.93 -14.52
N ALA A 154 -7.22 3.22 -14.42
CA ALA A 154 -5.88 3.79 -14.32
C ALA A 154 -4.85 2.92 -15.07
N GLY A 155 -3.63 3.43 -15.23
CA GLY A 155 -2.49 2.62 -15.63
C GLY A 155 -1.89 1.91 -14.41
N LEU A 156 -1.73 0.60 -14.49
CA LEU A 156 -0.96 -0.20 -13.54
C LEU A 156 0.50 -0.22 -13.96
N TYR A 157 1.44 -0.12 -13.01
CA TYR A 157 2.88 -0.17 -13.28
C TYR A 157 3.60 -1.12 -12.32
N ILE A 158 4.40 -2.04 -12.87
CA ILE A 158 5.32 -2.88 -12.10
C ILE A 158 6.45 -2.03 -11.52
N VAL A 159 6.77 -2.26 -10.24
CA VAL A 159 7.83 -1.57 -9.51
C VAL A 159 8.69 -2.55 -8.72
N ASN A 160 9.95 -2.18 -8.46
CA ASN A 160 10.84 -2.91 -7.57
C ASN A 160 10.84 -2.37 -6.13
N SER A 161 10.16 -1.26 -5.90
CA SER A 161 10.00 -0.60 -4.61
C SER A 161 8.84 0.38 -4.68
N PHE A 162 8.15 0.56 -3.57
CA PHE A 162 7.18 1.61 -3.40
C PHE A 162 7.88 2.87 -2.88
N ARG A 163 7.57 4.03 -3.46
CA ARG A 163 8.26 5.29 -3.18
C ARG A 163 7.42 6.27 -2.35
#